data_AF-A0A435T1N2-F1
#
_entry.id   AF-A0A435T1N2-F1
#
_cell.length_a   1.000
_cell.length_b   1.000
_cell.length_c   1.000
_cell.angle_alpha   90.00
_cell.angle_beta   90.00
_cell.angle_gamma   90.00
#
_symmetry.space_group_name_H-M   'P 1'
#
loop_
_entity.id
_entity.type
_entity.pdbx_description
1 polymer ?
#
loop_
_entity_poly.entity_id
_entity_poly.type
_entity_poly.pdbx_seq_one_letter_code
_entity_poly.pdbx_strand_id
1 'polypeptide(L)'
;MSAVSTDIDPAGGGEKKWRRRGLAALAILLPLTLAETSYESIREWLHGEDLIARDVEFGQGAPFGGSEWRLADLRGGKAGRLPDHAMAVIATFAVTVGDPDLQKQWLGCKV
;
A
#
# COMPACT_ATOMS: atom_id res chain seq x y z
N MET A 1 50.98 -21.66 53.22
CA MET A 1 49.62 -21.73 52.64
C MET A 1 49.49 -20.56 51.67
N SER A 2 49.61 -20.83 50.36
CA SER A 2 49.48 -19.80 49.32
C SER A 2 48.00 -19.60 48.99
N ALA A 3 47.50 -18.37 49.12
CA ALA A 3 46.17 -18.01 48.67
C ALA A 3 46.16 -17.99 47.14
N VAL A 4 45.32 -18.83 46.54
CA VAL A 4 45.02 -18.81 45.11
C VAL A 4 44.28 -17.50 44.82
N SER A 5 44.88 -16.63 44.00
CA SER A 5 44.18 -15.47 43.48
C SER A 5 43.28 -15.97 42.37
N THR A 6 41.99 -16.09 42.68
CA THR A 6 40.96 -16.33 41.67
C THR A 6 40.77 -15.02 40.91
N ASP A 7 41.46 -14.88 39.78
CA ASP A 7 41.15 -13.85 38.79
C ASP A 7 39.71 -14.10 38.30
N ILE A 8 38.78 -13.33 38.84
CA ILE A 8 37.41 -13.24 38.31
C ILE A 8 37.48 -12.26 37.15
N ASP A 9 37.64 -12.81 35.95
CA ASP A 9 37.48 -12.08 34.69
C ASP A 9 36.16 -11.28 34.71
N PRO A 10 36.15 -10.00 34.29
CA PRO A 10 35.00 -9.14 34.45
C PRO A 10 33.93 -9.50 33.41
N ALA A 11 33.00 -10.37 33.81
CA ALA A 11 31.79 -10.74 33.07
C ALA A 11 30.97 -9.53 32.55
N GLY A 12 31.17 -8.32 33.10
CA GLY A 12 30.46 -7.10 32.70
C GLY A 12 30.86 -6.48 31.35
N GLY A 13 32.05 -6.80 30.81
CA GLY A 13 32.51 -6.25 29.52
C GLY A 13 31.96 -6.99 28.31
N GLY A 14 31.92 -8.33 28.39
CA GLY A 14 31.39 -9.20 27.35
C GLY A 14 29.89 -8.99 27.12
N GLU A 15 29.10 -8.96 28.20
CA GLU A 15 27.64 -8.80 28.11
C GLU A 15 27.24 -7.46 27.47
N LYS A 16 27.90 -6.36 27.85
CA LYS A 16 27.67 -5.04 27.21
C LYS A 16 28.00 -5.05 25.72
N LYS A 17 29.06 -5.75 25.32
CA LYS A 17 29.50 -5.85 23.92
C LYS A 17 28.53 -6.69 23.09
N TRP A 18 28.00 -7.77 23.65
CA TRP A 18 26.97 -8.61 23.02
C TRP A 18 25.62 -7.91 22.93
N ARG A 19 25.20 -7.18 23.96
CA ARG A 19 23.99 -6.32 23.92
C ARG A 19 24.09 -5.25 22.84
N ARG A 20 25.24 -4.60 22.71
CA ARG A 20 25.45 -3.54 21.71
C ARG A 20 25.47 -4.09 20.28
N ARG A 21 25.99 -5.31 20.07
CA ARG A 21 25.90 -6.03 18.79
C ARG A 21 24.47 -6.48 18.47
N GLY A 22 23.73 -6.96 19.46
CA GLY A 22 22.31 -7.30 19.31
C GLY A 22 21.46 -6.09 18.92
N LEU A 23 21.68 -4.95 19.57
CA LEU A 23 21.02 -3.68 19.22
C LEU A 23 21.39 -3.22 17.80
N ALA A 24 22.65 -3.33 17.41
CA ALA A 24 23.08 -2.98 16.06
C ALA A 24 22.47 -3.91 15.00
N ALA A 25 22.42 -5.22 15.27
CA ALA A 25 21.76 -6.19 14.40
C ALA A 25 20.26 -5.88 14.27
N LEU A 26 19.59 -5.53 15.36
CA LEU A 26 18.17 -5.20 15.36
C LEU A 26 17.89 -3.90 14.59
N ALA A 27 18.75 -2.89 14.70
CA ALA A 27 18.66 -1.67 13.91
C ALA A 27 18.81 -1.88 12.39
N ILE A 28 19.42 -2.99 11.97
CA ILE A 28 19.57 -3.37 10.55
C ILE A 28 18.43 -4.29 10.12
N LEU A 29 18.10 -5.30 10.92
CA LEU A 29 17.07 -6.28 10.59
C LEU A 29 15.67 -5.67 10.59
N LEU A 30 15.40 -4.70 11.46
CA LEU A 30 14.10 -4.04 11.51
C LEU A 30 13.75 -3.29 10.21
N PRO A 31 14.58 -2.37 9.67
CA PRO A 31 14.27 -1.73 8.39
C PRO A 31 14.33 -2.72 7.23
N LEU A 32 15.17 -3.75 7.27
CA LEU A 32 15.24 -4.74 6.20
C LEU A 32 13.97 -5.59 6.10
N THR A 33 13.46 -6.07 7.23
CA THR A 33 12.19 -6.82 7.29
C THR A 33 10.99 -5.93 6.96
N LEU A 34 11.03 -4.67 7.38
CA LEU A 34 10.01 -3.70 6.99
C LEU A 34 10.05 -3.44 5.48
N ALA A 35 11.24 -3.29 4.89
CA ALA A 35 11.40 -3.11 3.46
C ALA A 35 10.90 -4.33 2.69
N GLU A 36 11.19 -5.54 3.13
CA GLU A 36 10.74 -6.77 2.47
C GLU A 36 9.21 -6.94 2.53
N THR A 37 8.61 -6.69 3.69
CA THR A 37 7.15 -6.80 3.86
C THR A 37 6.38 -5.67 3.18
N SER A 38 6.94 -4.46 3.14
CA SER A 38 6.33 -3.30 2.47
C SER A 38 6.68 -3.21 0.98
N TYR A 39 7.60 -4.02 0.46
CA TYR A 39 8.04 -3.92 -0.93
C TYR A 39 6.89 -4.15 -1.91
N GLU A 40 6.07 -5.17 -1.71
CA GLU A 40 4.91 -5.43 -2.58
C GLU A 40 3.88 -4.32 -2.47
N SER A 41 3.53 -3.87 -1.27
CA SER A 41 2.56 -2.78 -1.07
C SER A 41 3.04 -1.45 -1.65
N ILE A 42 4.32 -1.10 -1.46
CA ILE A 42 4.92 0.12 -2.02
C ILE A 42 5.02 -0.01 -3.54
N ARG A 43 5.35 -1.19 -4.06
CA ARG A 43 5.42 -1.44 -5.50
C ARG A 43 4.06 -1.38 -6.16
N GLU A 44 3.03 -1.94 -5.53
CA GLU A 44 1.64 -1.88 -6.00
C GLU A 44 1.06 -0.47 -5.87
N TRP A 45 1.45 0.29 -4.85
CA TRP A 45 1.06 1.69 -4.68
C TRP A 45 1.82 2.65 -5.62
N LEU A 46 3.11 2.42 -5.88
CA LEU A 46 3.91 3.16 -6.88
C LEU A 46 3.54 2.80 -8.31
N HIS A 47 3.20 1.53 -8.55
CA HIS A 47 2.50 1.10 -9.76
C HIS A 47 1.01 1.36 -9.67
N GLY A 48 0.54 2.02 -8.60
CA GLY A 48 -0.85 2.36 -8.36
C GLY A 48 -1.36 3.12 -9.55
N GLU A 49 -2.05 2.38 -10.39
CA GLU A 49 -2.44 2.73 -11.75
C GLU A 49 -3.41 3.92 -11.79
N ASP A 50 -3.81 4.37 -10.60
CA ASP A 50 -4.81 5.39 -10.30
C ASP A 50 -4.23 6.81 -10.19
N LEU A 51 -2.93 6.96 -9.94
CA LEU A 51 -2.30 8.29 -9.80
C LEU A 51 -1.92 8.92 -11.15
N ILE A 52 -1.88 8.12 -12.21
CA ILE A 52 -1.50 8.53 -13.56
C ILE A 52 -2.74 8.44 -14.44
N ALA A 53 -3.09 9.53 -15.11
CA ALA A 53 -4.18 9.53 -16.07
C ALA A 53 -3.92 8.49 -17.18
N ARG A 54 -4.90 7.62 -17.41
CA ARG A 54 -4.86 6.58 -18.44
C ARG A 54 -6.01 6.77 -19.41
N ASP A 55 -5.70 6.72 -20.69
CA ASP A 55 -6.70 6.70 -21.73
C ASP A 55 -7.25 5.28 -21.85
N VAL A 56 -8.55 5.14 -21.64
CA VAL A 56 -9.27 3.88 -21.70
C VAL A 56 -10.31 3.99 -22.81
N GLU A 57 -10.30 3.05 -23.76
CA GLU A 57 -11.24 3.06 -24.86
C GLU A 57 -12.69 2.87 -24.39
N PHE A 58 -13.63 3.35 -25.18
CA PHE A 58 -15.06 3.19 -24.89
C PHE A 58 -15.42 1.71 -24.75
N GLY A 59 -16.09 1.36 -23.65
CA GLY A 59 -16.46 -0.02 -23.35
C GLY A 59 -15.33 -0.90 -22.78
N GLN A 60 -14.12 -0.38 -22.61
CA GLN A 60 -13.09 -1.06 -21.82
C GLN A 60 -13.22 -0.67 -20.33
N GLY A 61 -12.90 -1.62 -19.46
CA GLY A 61 -12.85 -1.42 -18.02
C GLY A 61 -11.42 -1.16 -17.57
N ALA A 62 -11.25 -0.26 -16.61
CA ALA A 62 -9.96 -0.01 -15.96
C ALA A 62 -10.12 0.05 -14.43
N PRO A 63 -9.18 -0.52 -13.67
CA PRO A 63 -9.18 -0.35 -12.23
C PRO A 63 -8.93 1.12 -11.88
N PHE A 64 -9.75 1.66 -10.97
CA PHE A 64 -9.56 2.97 -10.36
C PHE A 64 -10.20 3.00 -8.97
N GLY A 65 -9.41 3.35 -7.94
CA GLY A 65 -9.87 3.47 -6.57
C GLY A 65 -10.37 2.15 -5.98
N GLY A 66 -9.75 1.02 -6.37
CA GLY A 66 -10.13 -0.32 -5.92
C GLY A 66 -11.44 -0.85 -6.53
N SER A 67 -11.98 -0.20 -7.55
CA SER A 67 -13.13 -0.68 -8.34
C SER A 67 -12.77 -0.70 -9.81
N GLU A 68 -13.40 -1.58 -10.59
CA GLU A 68 -13.30 -1.52 -12.05
C GLU A 68 -14.32 -0.51 -12.60
N TRP A 69 -13.84 0.49 -13.34
CA TRP A 69 -14.66 1.51 -13.97
C TRP A 69 -14.70 1.30 -15.47
N ARG A 70 -15.89 1.38 -16.06
CA ARG A 70 -16.10 1.26 -17.50
C ARG A 70 -17.08 2.32 -17.98
N LEU A 71 -16.77 2.98 -19.10
CA LEU A 71 -17.75 3.79 -19.81
C LEU A 71 -18.69 2.86 -20.57
N ALA A 72 -19.90 2.68 -20.06
CA ALA A 72 -20.89 1.74 -20.59
C ALA A 72 -21.69 2.32 -21.76
N ASP A 73 -21.97 3.63 -21.71
CA ASP A 73 -22.78 4.31 -22.70
C ASP A 73 -22.39 5.78 -22.85
N LEU A 74 -22.50 6.30 -24.07
CA LEU A 74 -22.33 7.72 -24.35
C LEU A 74 -23.39 8.11 -25.38
N ARG A 75 -24.36 8.93 -24.97
CA ARG A 75 -25.48 9.32 -25.83
C ARG A 75 -25.68 10.82 -25.85
N GLY A 76 -26.02 11.34 -27.02
CA GLY A 76 -26.57 12.68 -27.14
C GLY A 76 -27.98 12.71 -26.54
N GLY A 77 -28.22 13.66 -25.64
CA GLY A 77 -29.50 13.86 -24.98
C GLY A 77 -30.09 15.24 -25.27
N LYS A 78 -31.39 15.39 -25.04
CA LYS A 78 -32.01 16.72 -24.88
C LYS A 78 -31.99 17.05 -23.39
N ALA A 79 -31.03 17.86 -22.93
CA ALA A 79 -31.03 18.37 -21.57
C ALA A 79 -31.70 19.75 -21.54
N GLY A 80 -32.97 19.82 -21.15
CA GLY A 80 -33.67 21.08 -20.89
C GLY A 80 -33.42 22.20 -21.92
N ARG A 81 -33.33 23.44 -21.44
CA ARG A 81 -32.99 24.61 -22.27
C ARG A 81 -31.47 24.72 -22.40
N LEU A 82 -30.93 24.15 -23.47
CA LEU A 82 -29.53 24.37 -23.88
C LEU A 82 -29.41 25.68 -24.69
N PRO A 83 -28.28 26.40 -24.60
CA PRO A 83 -27.95 27.49 -25.51
C PRO A 83 -27.99 27.05 -26.99
N ASP A 84 -28.19 27.99 -27.93
CA ASP A 84 -28.44 27.73 -29.36
C ASP A 84 -27.32 26.98 -30.12
N HIS A 85 -26.19 26.70 -29.46
CA HIS A 85 -25.07 25.92 -30.00
C HIS A 85 -24.51 24.88 -29.02
N ALA A 86 -25.31 24.45 -28.03
CA ALA A 86 -24.90 23.46 -27.06
C ALA A 86 -25.65 22.14 -27.25
N MET A 87 -24.92 21.02 -27.17
CA MET A 87 -25.46 19.67 -27.17
C MET A 87 -25.24 19.04 -25.80
N ALA A 88 -26.24 18.35 -25.27
CA ALA A 88 -26.04 17.56 -24.06
C ALA A 88 -25.52 16.18 -24.43
N VAL A 89 -24.47 15.77 -23.72
CA VAL A 89 -23.92 14.42 -23.80
C VAL A 89 -24.12 13.78 -22.43
N ILE A 90 -24.74 12.61 -22.42
CA ILE A 90 -24.94 11.79 -21.22
C ILE A 90 -23.93 10.66 -21.29
N ALA A 91 -23.04 10.60 -20.30
CA ALA A 91 -22.10 9.51 -20.10
C ALA A 91 -22.59 8.60 -18.97
N THR A 92 -22.75 7.32 -19.26
CA THR A 92 -23.15 6.31 -18.29
C THR A 92 -21.93 5.45 -17.96
N PHE A 93 -21.52 5.45 -16.70
CA PHE A 93 -20.44 4.62 -16.21
C PHE A 93 -20.99 3.39 -15.47
N ALA A 94 -20.39 2.24 -15.72
CA ALA A 94 -20.58 1.02 -14.93
C ALA A 94 -19.39 0.88 -13.98
N VAL A 95 -19.68 0.56 -12.72
CA VAL A 95 -18.67 0.36 -11.68
C VAL A 95 -18.85 -1.02 -11.09
N THR A 96 -17.84 -1.87 -11.24
CA THR A 96 -17.77 -3.16 -10.55
C THR A 96 -16.89 -2.97 -9.33
N VAL A 97 -17.51 -2.88 -8.15
CA VAL A 97 -16.76 -2.91 -6.89
C VAL A 97 -16.13 -4.31 -6.78
N GLY A 98 -14.84 -4.38 -6.47
CA GLY A 98 -14.14 -5.62 -6.16
C GLY A 98 -14.70 -6.31 -4.91
N ASP A 99 -13.93 -7.15 -4.23
CA ASP A 99 -14.40 -7.87 -3.04
C ASP A 99 -15.03 -6.90 -2.01
N PRO A 100 -16.36 -6.93 -1.81
CA PRO A 100 -17.06 -5.96 -0.96
C PRO A 100 -16.82 -6.23 0.52
N ASP A 101 -16.16 -7.34 0.87
CA ASP A 101 -15.90 -7.72 2.25
C ASP A 101 -14.66 -7.02 2.82
N LEU A 102 -14.67 -5.68 2.73
CA LEU A 102 -13.71 -4.80 3.39
C LEU A 102 -13.64 -5.10 4.89
N GLN A 103 -14.75 -5.53 5.50
CA GLN A 103 -14.79 -5.98 6.89
C GLN A 103 -13.87 -7.18 7.15
N LYS A 104 -13.87 -8.22 6.29
CA LYS A 104 -12.95 -9.35 6.45
C LYS A 104 -11.49 -8.98 6.23
N GLN A 105 -11.21 -8.10 5.27
CA GLN A 105 -9.83 -7.70 4.93
C GLN A 105 -9.24 -6.72 5.96
N TRP A 106 -10.06 -5.90 6.62
CA TRP A 106 -9.62 -4.94 7.65
C TRP A 106 -9.45 -5.53 9.05
N LEU A 107 -9.81 -6.80 9.29
CA LEU A 107 -9.60 -7.47 10.58
C LEU A 107 -8.11 -7.55 10.99
N GLY A 108 -7.19 -7.44 10.03
CA GLY A 108 -5.74 -7.34 10.29
C GLY A 108 -5.24 -5.94 10.71
N CYS A 109 -6.05 -4.89 10.52
CA CYS A 109 -5.73 -3.49 10.87
C CYS A 109 -6.46 -3.02 12.14
N LYS A 110 -6.72 -3.93 13.08
CA LYS A 110 -7.25 -3.57 14.39
C LYS A 110 -6.08 -3.32 15.34
N VAL A 111 -5.79 -2.04 15.60
CA VAL A 111 -4.89 -1.58 16.67
C VAL A 111 -5.55 -1.79 18.03
#